data_AF-A0A432SXW1-F1
#
_entry.id   AF-A0A432SXW1-F1
#
_cell.length_a   1.000
_cell.length_b   1.000
_cell.length_c   1.000
_cell.angle_alpha   90.00
_cell.angle_beta   90.00
_cell.angle_gamma   90.00
#
_symmetry.space_group_name_H-M   'P 1'
#
loop_
_entity.id
_entity.type
_entity.pdbx_description
1 polymer ?
#
loop_
_entity_poly.entity_id
_entity_poly.type
_entity_poly.pdbx_seq_one_letter_code
_entity_poly.pdbx_strand_id
1 'polypeptide(L)'
;NSFEYKKRKIIQGIVQGHSDENIGRASAIASDFLVIGDIRDLVIEGMHYSNDEKVDKLMLSLSTLGLLATASTVYSLGASAPIKGSISLLKYGKRLNKIPTWLQKRLIKEVELAQKTKSLKTIEKSLLPIQELYQKVGLNQTLALLSKSRNLKELTHLNKFATRFGSKSQVLLQVTNNTALKQIEKMPNVSTKTFLFASTYGEQGLKSLQKLGATKFMKKVRVGANLAKTTYKGNLLPLFMKLLKSIPNSLLYAISFFGLFYFVWKFFTFTKKIF
;
A
#
# COMPACT_ATOMS: atom_id res chain seq x y z
N ASN A 1 22.06 0.94 -37.37
CA ASN A 1 21.39 2.21 -36.98
C ASN A 1 20.47 2.03 -35.77
N SER A 2 20.71 2.83 -34.72
CA SER A 2 19.92 2.87 -33.49
C SER A 2 18.43 3.19 -33.73
N PHE A 3 18.12 3.98 -34.77
CA PHE A 3 16.75 4.36 -35.10
C PHE A 3 15.88 3.20 -35.59
N GLU A 4 16.39 2.39 -36.53
CA GLU A 4 15.69 1.20 -37.03
C GLU A 4 15.49 0.15 -35.94
N TYR A 5 16.46 0.01 -35.02
CA TYR A 5 16.29 -0.83 -33.84
C TYR A 5 15.14 -0.33 -32.95
N LYS A 6 15.09 0.96 -32.61
CA LYS A 6 14.00 1.54 -31.80
C LYS A 6 12.63 1.36 -32.46
N LYS A 7 12.50 1.60 -33.78
CA LYS A 7 11.27 1.35 -34.53
C LYS A 7 10.82 -0.11 -34.44
N ARG A 8 11.73 -1.06 -34.66
CA ARG A 8 11.41 -2.49 -34.53
C ARG A 8 10.90 -2.82 -33.14
N LYS A 9 11.48 -2.26 -32.08
CA LYS A 9 11.02 -2.46 -30.71
C LYS A 9 9.66 -1.83 -30.44
N ILE A 10 9.36 -0.67 -31.03
CA ILE A 10 8.03 -0.06 -30.98
C ILE A 10 7.00 -0.98 -31.64
N ILE A 11 7.25 -1.42 -32.87
CA ILE A 11 6.37 -2.32 -33.63
C ILE A 11 6.20 -3.64 -32.88
N GLN A 12 7.30 -4.19 -32.34
CA GLN A 12 7.27 -5.39 -31.52
C GLN A 12 6.32 -5.22 -30.32
N GLY A 13 6.43 -4.11 -29.59
CA GLY A 13 5.52 -3.83 -28.48
C GLY A 13 4.05 -3.71 -28.91
N ILE A 14 3.79 -3.09 -30.06
CA ILE A 14 2.43 -2.95 -30.61
C ILE A 14 1.88 -4.30 -31.06
N VAL A 15 2.67 -5.14 -31.73
CA VAL A 15 2.21 -6.40 -32.36
C VAL A 15 2.22 -7.58 -31.40
N GLN A 16 3.19 -7.65 -30.48
CA GLN A 16 3.34 -8.76 -29.53
C GLN A 16 2.76 -8.40 -28.15
N GLY A 17 2.51 -7.13 -27.84
CA GLY A 17 2.07 -6.68 -26.52
C GLY A 17 3.14 -6.80 -25.43
N HIS A 18 4.39 -7.07 -25.81
CA HIS A 18 5.54 -7.08 -24.91
C HIS A 18 6.83 -6.73 -25.66
N SER A 19 7.83 -6.29 -24.91
CA SER A 19 9.18 -6.08 -25.43
C SER A 19 10.20 -6.22 -24.30
N ASP A 20 11.40 -6.67 -24.68
CA ASP A 20 12.62 -6.63 -23.88
C ASP A 20 13.10 -5.19 -23.63
N GLU A 21 12.76 -4.25 -24.51
CA GLU A 21 13.21 -2.86 -24.46
C GLU A 21 12.19 -1.88 -23.88
N ASN A 22 12.68 -0.84 -23.21
CA ASN A 22 11.81 0.17 -22.57
C ASN A 22 10.86 0.85 -23.56
N ILE A 23 11.34 1.18 -24.76
CA ILE A 23 10.53 1.86 -25.78
C ILE A 23 9.42 0.95 -26.33
N GLY A 24 9.71 -0.35 -26.47
CA GLY A 24 8.71 -1.34 -26.88
C GLY A 24 7.71 -1.65 -25.76
N ARG A 25 8.14 -1.63 -24.49
CA ARG A 25 7.22 -1.73 -23.35
C ARG A 25 6.28 -0.54 -23.30
N ALA A 26 6.80 0.67 -23.55
CA ALA A 26 5.99 1.88 -23.60
C ALA A 26 4.98 1.83 -24.77
N SER A 27 5.38 1.35 -25.95
CA SER A 27 4.47 1.20 -27.09
C SER A 27 3.42 0.11 -26.86
N ALA A 28 3.77 -0.99 -26.19
CA ALA A 28 2.81 -2.01 -25.77
C ALA A 28 1.75 -1.41 -24.83
N ILE A 29 2.17 -0.70 -23.77
CA ILE A 29 1.26 -0.01 -22.85
C ILE A 29 0.39 0.99 -23.63
N ALA A 30 0.97 1.83 -24.47
CA ALA A 30 0.23 2.80 -25.26
C ALA A 30 -0.82 2.12 -26.16
N SER A 31 -0.48 0.99 -26.78
CA SER A 31 -1.41 0.21 -27.61
C SER A 31 -2.55 -0.41 -26.80
N ASP A 32 -2.31 -0.79 -25.54
CA ASP A 32 -3.35 -1.33 -24.64
C ASP A 32 -4.40 -0.27 -24.27
N PHE A 33 -4.04 1.02 -24.28
CA PHE A 33 -4.99 2.12 -24.13
C PHE A 33 -5.77 2.44 -25.41
N LEU A 34 -5.42 1.82 -26.54
CA LEU A 34 -6.08 1.95 -27.83
C LEU A 34 -6.85 0.68 -28.18
N VAL A 35 -7.74 0.77 -29.18
CA VAL A 35 -8.51 -0.38 -29.70
C VAL A 35 -7.58 -1.46 -30.27
N ILE A 36 -6.40 -1.05 -30.74
CA ILE A 36 -5.40 -1.90 -31.38
C ILE A 36 -4.96 -3.01 -30.43
N GLY A 37 -4.69 -2.69 -29.15
CA GLY A 37 -4.28 -3.68 -28.17
C GLY A 37 -5.36 -4.72 -27.89
N ASP A 38 -6.63 -4.31 -27.85
CA ASP A 38 -7.76 -5.21 -27.67
C ASP A 38 -7.93 -6.19 -28.84
N ILE A 39 -7.85 -5.70 -30.09
CA ILE A 39 -7.93 -6.56 -31.28
C ILE A 39 -6.77 -7.55 -31.30
N ARG A 40 -5.53 -7.06 -31.12
CA ARG A 40 -4.33 -7.90 -31.11
C ARG A 40 -4.46 -9.03 -30.10
N ASP A 41 -4.80 -8.71 -28.86
CA ASP A 41 -4.89 -9.69 -27.79
C ASP A 41 -5.97 -10.74 -28.11
N LEU A 42 -7.11 -10.35 -28.71
CA LEU A 42 -8.13 -11.31 -29.19
C LEU A 42 -7.62 -12.20 -30.32
N VAL A 43 -6.85 -11.64 -31.26
CA VAL A 43 -6.25 -12.42 -32.37
C VAL A 43 -5.25 -13.45 -31.82
N ILE A 44 -4.38 -13.04 -30.88
CA ILE A 44 -3.42 -13.93 -30.23
C ILE A 44 -4.15 -15.07 -29.49
N GLU A 45 -5.12 -14.74 -28.65
CA GLU A 45 -5.88 -15.75 -27.90
C GLU A 45 -6.76 -16.62 -28.83
N GLY A 46 -7.23 -16.09 -29.95
CA GLY A 46 -7.95 -16.84 -30.98
C GLY A 46 -7.06 -17.83 -31.73
N MET A 47 -5.81 -17.46 -32.02
CA MET A 47 -4.82 -18.39 -32.58
C MET A 47 -4.50 -19.51 -31.59
N HIS A 48 -4.31 -19.18 -30.30
CA HIS A 48 -4.14 -20.19 -29.26
C HIS A 48 -5.32 -21.17 -29.21
N TYR A 49 -6.56 -20.65 -29.28
CA TYR A 49 -7.75 -21.49 -29.34
C TYR A 49 -7.77 -22.41 -30.57
N SER A 50 -7.42 -21.88 -31.75
CA SER A 50 -7.40 -22.65 -33.00
C SER A 50 -6.31 -23.72 -33.07
N ASN A 51 -5.23 -23.55 -32.31
CA ASN A 51 -4.09 -24.47 -32.27
C ASN A 51 -4.17 -25.47 -31.10
N ASP A 52 -5.32 -25.57 -30.42
CA ASP A 52 -5.50 -26.36 -29.20
C ASP A 52 -4.51 -26.01 -28.06
N GLU A 53 -4.03 -24.76 -28.06
CA GLU A 53 -3.15 -24.21 -27.04
C GLU A 53 -3.93 -23.60 -25.86
N LYS A 54 -3.24 -23.38 -24.75
CA LYS A 54 -3.86 -22.84 -23.54
C LYS A 54 -4.18 -21.35 -23.70
N VAL A 55 -5.47 -21.05 -23.84
CA VAL A 55 -6.01 -19.68 -23.89
C VAL A 55 -5.95 -18.99 -22.51
N ASP A 56 -5.41 -17.77 -22.46
CA ASP A 56 -5.51 -16.88 -21.31
C ASP A 56 -6.90 -16.25 -21.25
N LYS A 57 -7.82 -16.95 -20.60
CA LYS A 57 -9.23 -16.53 -20.44
C LYS A 57 -9.38 -15.13 -19.86
N LEU A 58 -8.46 -14.69 -18.99
CA LEU A 58 -8.53 -13.34 -18.44
C LEU A 58 -8.13 -12.30 -19.49
N MET A 59 -7.05 -12.53 -20.22
CA MET A 59 -6.63 -11.63 -21.29
C MET A 59 -7.70 -11.51 -22.38
N LEU A 60 -8.27 -12.64 -22.79
CA LEU A 60 -9.42 -12.69 -23.71
C LEU A 60 -10.58 -11.83 -23.17
N SER A 61 -10.99 -12.08 -21.92
CA SER A 61 -12.11 -11.36 -21.27
C SER A 61 -11.87 -9.84 -21.19
N LEU A 62 -10.66 -9.43 -20.82
CA LEU A 62 -10.29 -8.00 -20.74
C LEU A 62 -10.28 -7.34 -22.11
N SER A 63 -9.84 -8.04 -23.15
CA SER A 63 -9.84 -7.53 -24.53
C SER A 63 -11.25 -7.42 -25.10
N THR A 64 -12.12 -8.40 -24.84
CA THR A 64 -13.55 -8.29 -25.16
C THR A 64 -14.18 -7.07 -24.48
N LEU A 65 -13.87 -6.85 -23.20
CA LEU A 65 -14.33 -5.66 -22.48
C LEU A 65 -13.79 -4.37 -23.06
N GLY A 66 -12.52 -4.33 -23.48
CA GLY A 66 -11.92 -3.15 -24.08
C GLY A 66 -12.58 -2.74 -25.39
N LEU A 67 -12.96 -3.72 -26.23
CA LEU A 67 -13.75 -3.46 -27.44
C LEU A 67 -15.15 -2.95 -27.12
N LEU A 68 -15.86 -3.59 -26.18
CA LEU A 68 -17.20 -3.14 -25.75
C LEU A 68 -17.14 -1.74 -25.12
N ALA A 69 -16.13 -1.47 -24.30
CA ALA A 69 -15.89 -0.17 -23.71
C ALA A 69 -15.64 0.87 -24.80
N THR A 70 -14.77 0.59 -25.77
CA THR A 70 -14.52 1.49 -26.91
C THR A 70 -15.79 1.77 -27.71
N ALA A 71 -16.55 0.74 -28.09
CA ALA A 71 -17.79 0.90 -28.84
C ALA A 71 -18.79 1.77 -28.06
N SER A 72 -18.92 1.53 -26.75
CA SER A 72 -19.76 2.36 -25.89
C SER A 72 -19.23 3.79 -25.74
N THR A 73 -17.91 4.02 -25.71
CA THR A 73 -17.31 5.35 -25.57
C THR A 73 -17.60 6.20 -26.80
N VAL A 74 -17.54 5.61 -28.00
CA VAL A 74 -17.91 6.28 -29.25
C VAL A 74 -19.40 6.63 -29.24
N TYR A 75 -20.26 5.68 -28.85
CA TYR A 75 -21.71 5.91 -28.78
C TYR A 75 -22.12 6.92 -27.71
N SER A 76 -21.44 6.91 -26.56
CA SER A 76 -21.74 7.75 -25.40
C SER A 76 -20.97 9.08 -25.40
N LEU A 77 -20.36 9.47 -26.52
CA LEU A 77 -19.55 10.69 -26.66
C LEU A 77 -18.51 10.90 -25.54
N GLY A 78 -17.86 9.81 -25.10
CA GLY A 78 -16.78 9.86 -24.10
C GLY A 78 -17.17 9.47 -22.67
N ALA A 79 -18.46 9.33 -22.34
CA ALA A 79 -18.91 9.04 -20.97
C ALA A 79 -18.34 7.72 -20.37
N SER A 80 -18.00 6.71 -21.19
CA SER A 80 -17.44 5.43 -20.72
C SER A 80 -15.90 5.33 -20.75
N ALA A 81 -15.18 6.42 -21.08
CA ALA A 81 -13.71 6.47 -21.03
C ALA A 81 -13.06 6.04 -19.70
N PRO A 82 -13.65 6.35 -18.51
CA PRO A 82 -13.23 5.84 -17.21
C PRO A 82 -12.96 4.33 -17.12
N ILE A 83 -13.82 3.53 -17.77
CA ILE A 83 -13.79 2.07 -17.73
C ILE A 83 -12.58 1.53 -18.51
N LYS A 84 -12.25 2.19 -19.63
CA LYS A 84 -11.13 1.80 -20.51
C LYS A 84 -9.78 1.88 -19.80
N GLY A 85 -9.57 2.91 -18.99
CA GLY A 85 -8.34 3.05 -18.19
C GLY A 85 -8.16 1.90 -17.19
N SER A 86 -9.26 1.45 -16.57
CA SER A 86 -9.24 0.33 -15.64
C SER A 86 -8.98 -1.01 -16.33
N ILE A 87 -9.51 -1.21 -17.54
CA ILE A 87 -9.23 -2.41 -18.34
C ILE A 87 -7.75 -2.46 -18.75
N SER A 88 -7.22 -1.34 -19.24
CA SER A 88 -5.80 -1.22 -19.65
C SER A 88 -4.86 -1.49 -18.46
N LEU A 89 -5.19 -0.92 -17.29
CA LEU A 89 -4.50 -1.20 -16.02
C LEU A 89 -4.49 -2.71 -15.71
N LEU A 90 -5.63 -3.39 -15.84
CA LEU A 90 -5.77 -4.80 -15.54
C LEU A 90 -5.00 -5.69 -16.53
N LYS A 91 -4.99 -5.34 -17.83
CA LYS A 91 -4.15 -6.00 -18.84
C LYS A 91 -2.68 -5.89 -18.49
N TYR A 92 -2.22 -4.68 -18.19
CA TYR A 92 -0.84 -4.45 -17.77
C TYR A 92 -0.52 -5.21 -16.47
N GLY A 93 -1.41 -5.17 -15.48
CA GLY A 93 -1.27 -5.95 -14.25
C GLY A 93 -1.24 -7.46 -14.48
N LYS A 94 -1.98 -7.98 -15.48
CA LYS A 94 -1.99 -9.40 -15.84
C LYS A 94 -0.66 -9.81 -16.46
N ARG A 95 -0.10 -9.00 -17.37
CA ARG A 95 1.25 -9.21 -17.94
C ARG A 95 2.32 -9.25 -16.84
N LEU A 96 2.12 -8.48 -15.76
CA LEU A 96 3.00 -8.47 -14.59
C LEU A 96 2.70 -9.54 -13.53
N ASN A 97 1.71 -10.42 -13.76
CA ASN A 97 1.22 -11.39 -12.77
C ASN A 97 0.81 -10.76 -11.41
N LYS A 98 0.34 -9.51 -11.43
CA LYS A 98 -0.09 -8.75 -10.23
C LYS A 98 -1.60 -8.75 -9.99
N ILE A 99 -2.38 -9.45 -10.82
CA ILE A 99 -3.83 -9.56 -10.63
C ILE A 99 -4.12 -10.76 -9.72
N PRO A 100 -4.77 -10.56 -8.57
CA PRO A 100 -5.06 -11.66 -7.65
C PRO A 100 -6.10 -12.61 -8.25
N THR A 101 -5.97 -13.91 -7.98
CA THR A 101 -6.78 -14.99 -8.59
C THR A 101 -8.28 -14.82 -8.40
N TRP A 102 -8.73 -14.29 -7.26
CA TRP A 102 -10.14 -14.01 -7.01
C TRP A 102 -10.72 -13.02 -8.03
N LEU A 103 -9.93 -11.99 -8.38
CA LEU A 103 -10.35 -10.96 -9.32
C LEU A 103 -10.35 -11.50 -10.74
N GLN A 104 -9.35 -12.31 -11.11
CA GLN A 104 -9.31 -12.97 -12.41
C GLN A 104 -10.59 -13.80 -12.62
N LYS A 105 -10.90 -14.69 -11.67
CA LYS A 105 -12.10 -15.56 -11.73
C LYS A 105 -13.39 -14.74 -11.76
N ARG A 106 -13.46 -13.65 -11.00
CA ARG A 106 -14.64 -12.78 -10.95
C ARG A 106 -14.86 -12.05 -12.28
N LEU A 107 -13.81 -11.46 -12.85
CA LEU A 107 -13.90 -10.75 -14.12
C LEU A 107 -14.29 -11.68 -15.27
N ILE A 108 -13.67 -12.86 -15.36
CA ILE A 108 -14.04 -13.86 -16.39
C ILE A 108 -15.54 -14.19 -16.31
N LYS A 109 -16.05 -14.50 -15.11
CA LYS A 109 -17.48 -14.78 -14.90
C LYS A 109 -18.37 -13.58 -15.23
N GLU A 110 -17.98 -12.38 -14.82
CA GLU A 110 -18.76 -11.16 -15.08
C GLU A 110 -18.83 -10.84 -16.57
N VAL A 111 -17.77 -11.11 -17.33
CA VAL A 111 -17.74 -10.96 -18.79
C VAL A 111 -18.63 -11.98 -19.47
N GLU A 112 -18.54 -13.26 -19.10
CA GLU A 112 -19.43 -14.31 -19.62
C GLU A 112 -20.91 -13.98 -19.36
N LEU A 113 -21.22 -13.47 -18.16
CA LEU A 113 -22.58 -13.03 -17.82
C LEU A 113 -23.01 -11.78 -18.60
N ALA A 114 -22.11 -10.83 -18.80
CA ALA A 114 -22.40 -9.62 -19.57
C ALA A 114 -22.66 -9.92 -21.05
N GLN A 115 -21.96 -10.88 -21.63
CA GLN A 115 -22.23 -11.35 -23.00
C GLN A 115 -23.64 -11.94 -23.11
N LYS A 116 -24.06 -12.75 -22.13
CA LYS A 116 -25.41 -13.37 -22.09
C LYS A 116 -26.52 -12.36 -21.84
N THR A 117 -26.30 -11.44 -20.91
CA THR A 117 -27.32 -10.47 -20.44
C THR A 117 -27.29 -9.13 -21.18
N LYS A 118 -26.29 -8.91 -22.04
CA LYS A 118 -25.98 -7.64 -22.71
C LYS A 118 -25.85 -6.44 -21.76
N SER A 119 -25.45 -6.67 -20.51
CA SER A 119 -25.35 -5.63 -19.47
C SER A 119 -23.94 -5.54 -18.89
N LEU A 120 -23.36 -4.33 -18.91
CA LEU A 120 -22.03 -4.05 -18.36
C LEU A 120 -22.06 -3.56 -16.90
N LYS A 121 -23.25 -3.40 -16.31
CA LYS A 121 -23.44 -2.78 -14.99
C LYS A 121 -22.66 -3.50 -13.88
N THR A 122 -22.61 -4.83 -13.93
CA THR A 122 -21.89 -5.65 -12.94
C THR A 122 -20.38 -5.45 -13.04
N ILE A 123 -19.86 -5.35 -14.27
CA ILE A 123 -18.45 -5.10 -14.54
C ILE A 123 -18.06 -3.70 -14.08
N GLU A 124 -18.89 -2.70 -14.40
CA GLU A 124 -18.67 -1.32 -13.97
C GLU A 124 -18.55 -1.24 -12.44
N LYS A 125 -19.46 -1.88 -11.71
CA LYS A 125 -19.40 -1.96 -10.23
C LYS A 125 -18.10 -2.59 -9.72
N SER A 126 -17.52 -3.53 -10.45
CA SER A 126 -16.25 -4.18 -10.10
C SER A 126 -15.03 -3.35 -10.43
N LEU A 127 -15.09 -2.57 -11.51
CA LEU A 127 -13.99 -1.74 -11.98
C LEU A 127 -13.92 -0.39 -11.27
N LEU A 128 -15.05 0.18 -10.84
CA LEU A 128 -15.10 1.47 -10.16
C LEU A 128 -14.13 1.58 -8.97
N PRO A 129 -14.08 0.64 -8.00
CA PRO A 129 -13.12 0.72 -6.90
C PRO A 129 -11.65 0.67 -7.35
N ILE A 130 -11.37 -0.02 -8.45
CA ILE A 130 -10.01 -0.12 -9.03
C ILE A 130 -9.63 1.20 -9.67
N GLN A 131 -10.57 1.82 -10.39
CA GLN A 131 -10.39 3.13 -10.99
C GLN A 131 -10.16 4.22 -9.95
N GLU A 132 -10.99 4.26 -8.90
CA GLU A 132 -10.83 5.20 -7.80
C GLU A 132 -9.45 5.04 -7.15
N LEU A 133 -9.02 3.80 -6.92
CA LEU A 133 -7.69 3.51 -6.38
C LEU A 133 -6.60 4.03 -7.31
N TYR A 134 -6.69 3.75 -8.62
CA TYR A 134 -5.78 4.27 -9.65
C TYR A 134 -5.66 5.79 -9.63
N GLN A 135 -6.78 6.51 -9.57
CA GLN A 135 -6.79 7.97 -9.53
C GLN A 135 -6.15 8.54 -8.25
N LYS A 136 -6.17 7.80 -7.14
CA LYS A 136 -5.62 8.26 -5.86
C LYS A 136 -4.14 7.96 -5.66
N VAL A 137 -3.66 6.81 -6.13
CA VAL A 137 -2.29 6.36 -5.83
C VAL A 137 -1.41 6.10 -7.04
N GLY A 138 -1.99 6.10 -8.25
CA GLY A 138 -1.27 5.85 -9.50
C GLY A 138 -1.07 4.36 -9.80
N LEU A 139 -0.55 4.09 -11.01
CA LEU A 139 -0.42 2.76 -11.61
C LEU A 139 0.26 1.72 -10.69
N ASN A 140 1.48 2.01 -10.26
CA ASN A 140 2.32 1.03 -9.57
C ASN A 140 1.79 0.68 -8.19
N GLN A 141 1.34 1.69 -7.44
CA GLN A 141 0.77 1.53 -6.11
C GLN A 141 -0.57 0.83 -6.19
N THR A 142 -1.41 1.12 -7.19
CA THR A 142 -2.66 0.40 -7.41
C THR A 142 -2.40 -1.08 -7.65
N LEU A 143 -1.47 -1.44 -8.54
CA LEU A 143 -1.15 -2.85 -8.77
C LEU A 143 -0.57 -3.53 -7.53
N ALA A 144 0.28 -2.83 -6.77
CA ALA A 144 0.83 -3.36 -5.52
C ALA A 144 -0.26 -3.62 -4.47
N LEU A 145 -1.22 -2.70 -4.30
CA LEU A 145 -2.35 -2.85 -3.38
C LEU A 145 -3.35 -3.89 -3.87
N LEU A 146 -3.65 -3.90 -5.17
CA LEU A 146 -4.55 -4.86 -5.81
C LEU A 146 -4.02 -6.29 -5.65
N SER A 147 -2.73 -6.51 -5.86
CA SER A 147 -2.09 -7.83 -5.70
C SER A 147 -2.22 -8.42 -4.29
N LYS A 148 -2.41 -7.59 -3.27
CA LYS A 148 -2.57 -8.00 -1.87
C LYS A 148 -4.04 -8.20 -1.46
N SER A 149 -4.99 -7.69 -2.24
CA SER A 149 -6.42 -7.79 -1.94
C SER A 149 -6.91 -9.24 -2.13
N ARG A 150 -7.83 -9.70 -1.26
CA ARG A 150 -8.38 -11.06 -1.31
C ARG A 150 -9.81 -11.13 -1.84
N ASN A 151 -10.54 -10.02 -1.80
CA ASN A 151 -11.91 -9.90 -2.28
C ASN A 151 -12.30 -8.44 -2.51
N LEU A 152 -13.49 -8.23 -3.08
CA LEU A 152 -14.01 -6.89 -3.38
C LEU A 152 -14.16 -6.03 -2.11
N LYS A 153 -14.59 -6.62 -0.98
CA LYS A 153 -14.77 -5.90 0.28
C LYS A 153 -13.43 -5.32 0.77
N GLU A 154 -12.39 -6.15 0.82
CA GLU A 154 -11.03 -5.72 1.19
C GLU A 154 -10.48 -4.69 0.21
N LEU A 155 -10.76 -4.81 -1.09
CA LEU A 155 -10.40 -3.78 -2.07
C LEU A 155 -11.09 -2.44 -1.77
N THR A 156 -12.36 -2.43 -1.41
CA THR A 156 -13.06 -1.21 -0.98
C THR A 156 -12.43 -0.61 0.29
N HIS A 157 -12.04 -1.45 1.26
CA HIS A 157 -11.33 -1.01 2.46
C HIS A 157 -9.96 -0.42 2.11
N LEU A 158 -9.21 -1.06 1.21
CA LEU A 158 -7.94 -0.55 0.68
C LEU A 158 -8.11 0.78 -0.05
N ASN A 159 -9.20 0.98 -0.78
CA ASN A 159 -9.49 2.24 -1.44
C ASN A 159 -9.76 3.38 -0.43
N LYS A 160 -10.52 3.11 0.63
CA LYS A 160 -10.71 4.07 1.74
C LYS A 160 -9.40 4.38 2.45
N PHE A 161 -8.58 3.36 2.68
CA PHE A 161 -7.23 3.52 3.24
C PHE A 161 -6.34 4.37 2.35
N ALA A 162 -6.33 4.10 1.05
CA ALA A 162 -5.60 4.83 0.03
C ALA A 162 -6.05 6.28 -0.10
N THR A 163 -7.35 6.55 0.02
CA THR A 163 -7.88 7.92 0.05
C THR A 163 -7.29 8.73 1.20
N ARG A 164 -7.00 8.09 2.33
CA ARG A 164 -6.48 8.75 3.53
C ARG A 164 -4.97 8.92 3.53
N PHE A 165 -4.22 7.96 3.01
CA PHE A 165 -2.76 7.91 3.09
C PHE A 165 -2.03 8.07 1.75
N GLY A 166 -2.75 8.06 0.63
CA GLY A 166 -2.22 8.21 -0.72
C GLY A 166 -1.12 7.20 -1.04
N SER A 167 -0.03 7.67 -1.62
CA SER A 167 1.15 6.86 -1.96
C SER A 167 1.82 6.18 -0.75
N LYS A 168 1.64 6.71 0.47
CA LYS A 168 2.20 6.12 1.70
C LYS A 168 1.49 4.83 2.10
N SER A 169 0.32 4.53 1.52
CA SER A 169 -0.49 3.36 1.87
C SER A 169 0.27 2.05 1.75
N GLN A 170 1.02 1.86 0.67
CA GLN A 170 1.80 0.63 0.46
C GLN A 170 2.86 0.46 1.55
N VAL A 171 3.62 1.52 1.84
CA VAL A 171 4.68 1.51 2.85
C VAL A 171 4.07 1.27 4.24
N LEU A 172 2.94 1.88 4.54
CA LEU A 172 2.24 1.65 5.81
C LEU A 172 1.83 0.19 5.98
N LEU A 173 1.25 -0.41 4.96
CA LEU A 173 0.88 -1.83 5.01
C LEU A 173 2.13 -2.71 5.15
N GLN A 174 3.24 -2.37 4.51
CA GLN A 174 4.48 -3.13 4.63
C GLN A 174 5.10 -3.02 6.03
N VAL A 175 5.25 -1.81 6.57
CA VAL A 175 5.88 -1.55 7.89
C VAL A 175 5.04 -2.11 9.05
N THR A 176 3.74 -2.28 8.84
CA THR A 176 2.80 -2.73 9.89
C THR A 176 2.32 -4.16 9.71
N ASN A 177 2.95 -4.95 8.83
CA ASN A 177 2.54 -6.33 8.53
C ASN A 177 1.06 -6.45 8.12
N ASN A 178 0.59 -5.52 7.29
CA ASN A 178 -0.78 -5.35 6.82
C ASN A 178 -1.82 -5.09 7.93
N THR A 179 -1.39 -4.83 9.17
CA THR A 179 -2.32 -4.56 10.28
C THR A 179 -2.86 -3.13 10.27
N ALA A 180 -2.17 -2.17 9.65
CA ALA A 180 -2.62 -0.78 9.57
C ALA A 180 -4.04 -0.61 9.02
N LEU A 181 -4.43 -1.42 8.02
CA LEU A 181 -5.78 -1.39 7.45
C LEU A 181 -6.84 -1.66 8.51
N LYS A 182 -6.70 -2.77 9.25
CA LYS A 182 -7.62 -3.15 10.32
C LYS A 182 -7.58 -2.19 11.52
N GLN A 183 -6.41 -1.62 11.81
CA GLN A 183 -6.23 -0.74 12.94
C GLN A 183 -6.84 0.64 12.70
N ILE A 184 -6.76 1.19 11.49
CA ILE A 184 -7.37 2.50 11.20
C ILE A 184 -8.89 2.47 11.24
N GLU A 185 -9.51 1.33 10.87
CA GLU A 185 -10.96 1.16 10.94
C GLU A 185 -11.49 1.23 12.38
N LYS A 186 -10.69 0.77 13.35
CA LYS A 186 -10.99 0.88 14.77
C LYS A 186 -10.75 2.28 15.34
N MET A 187 -10.11 3.15 14.57
CA MET A 187 -9.65 4.47 14.98
C MET A 187 -9.99 5.55 13.93
N PRO A 188 -11.27 5.70 13.53
CA PRO A 188 -11.65 6.60 12.44
C PRO A 188 -11.24 8.05 12.72
N ASN A 189 -11.38 8.49 13.97
CA ASN A 189 -11.21 9.89 14.40
C ASN A 189 -9.74 10.28 14.68
N VAL A 190 -8.80 9.33 14.64
CA VAL A 190 -7.38 9.65 14.81
C VAL A 190 -6.92 10.53 13.63
N SER A 191 -6.00 11.46 13.83
CA SER A 191 -5.47 12.26 12.70
C SER A 191 -4.52 11.44 11.82
N THR A 192 -4.48 11.71 10.51
CA THR A 192 -3.51 11.06 9.60
C THR A 192 -2.06 11.23 10.08
N LYS A 193 -1.70 12.41 10.59
CA LYS A 193 -0.34 12.68 11.12
C LYS A 193 -0.02 11.79 12.33
N THR A 194 -0.94 11.68 13.29
CA THR A 194 -0.75 10.85 14.48
C THR A 194 -0.64 9.37 14.11
N PHE A 195 -1.49 8.90 13.19
CA PHE A 195 -1.44 7.51 12.74
C PHE A 195 -0.13 7.19 12.00
N LEU A 196 0.31 8.07 11.09
CA LEU A 196 1.60 7.95 10.40
C LEU A 196 2.78 7.96 11.37
N PHE A 197 2.70 8.78 12.42
CA PHE A 197 3.74 8.83 13.44
C PHE A 197 3.75 7.56 14.30
N ALA A 198 2.58 7.02 14.65
CA ALA A 198 2.51 5.77 15.39
C ALA A 198 2.99 4.57 14.55
N SER A 199 2.75 4.57 13.23
CA SER A 199 3.21 3.50 12.35
C SER A 199 4.73 3.46 12.13
N THR A 200 5.49 4.51 12.48
CA THR A 200 6.96 4.44 12.46
C THR A 200 7.51 3.45 13.49
N TYR A 201 6.74 3.17 14.55
CA TYR A 201 7.02 2.11 15.53
C TYR A 201 6.37 0.76 15.15
N GLY A 202 5.98 0.61 13.88
CA GLY A 202 5.36 -0.60 13.35
C GLY A 202 3.98 -0.91 13.96
N GLU A 203 3.67 -2.20 14.05
CA GLU A 203 2.40 -2.69 14.59
C GLU A 203 2.20 -2.31 16.07
N GLN A 204 3.26 -2.33 16.88
CA GLN A 204 3.19 -2.03 18.31
C GLN A 204 2.85 -0.56 18.57
N GLY A 205 3.36 0.35 17.75
CA GLY A 205 3.01 1.76 17.82
C GLY A 205 1.53 2.01 17.58
N LEU A 206 0.98 1.38 16.54
CA LEU A 206 -0.45 1.48 16.25
C LEU A 206 -1.33 0.84 17.35
N LYS A 207 -0.91 -0.31 17.91
CA LYS A 207 -1.58 -0.94 19.07
C LYS A 207 -1.56 -0.02 20.29
N SER A 208 -0.44 0.65 20.54
CA SER A 208 -0.28 1.60 21.65
C SER A 208 -1.15 2.83 21.44
N LEU A 209 -1.22 3.34 20.21
CA LEU A 209 -2.12 4.44 19.84
C LEU A 209 -3.58 4.07 20.08
N GLN A 210 -3.99 2.85 19.68
CA GLN A 210 -5.34 2.35 19.89
C GLN A 210 -5.69 2.25 21.38
N LYS A 211 -4.77 1.72 22.20
CA LYS A 211 -4.99 1.54 23.65
C LYS A 211 -5.01 2.86 24.42
N LEU A 212 -4.11 3.79 24.10
CA LEU A 212 -3.91 5.03 24.86
C LEU A 212 -4.79 6.17 24.36
N GLY A 213 -5.20 6.15 23.08
CA GLY A 213 -5.77 7.28 22.39
C GLY A 213 -4.73 8.30 21.93
N ALA A 214 -5.09 9.13 20.96
CA ALA A 214 -4.17 10.04 20.27
C ALA A 214 -3.44 11.02 21.22
N THR A 215 -4.17 11.62 22.17
CA THR A 215 -3.62 12.63 23.08
C THR A 215 -2.58 12.04 24.04
N LYS A 216 -2.94 10.96 24.74
CA LYS A 216 -2.05 10.28 25.71
C LYS A 216 -0.85 9.65 25.00
N PHE A 217 -1.05 9.06 23.83
CA PHE A 217 0.04 8.51 23.02
C PHE A 217 1.06 9.59 22.65
N MET A 218 0.60 10.71 22.07
CA MET A 218 1.50 11.79 21.67
C MET A 218 2.24 12.41 22.86
N LYS A 219 1.56 12.59 24.00
CA LYS A 219 2.22 13.06 25.23
C LYS A 219 3.32 12.10 25.68
N LYS A 220 3.03 10.79 25.76
CA LYS A 220 3.99 9.77 26.19
C LYS A 220 5.21 9.71 25.27
N VAL A 221 5.00 9.69 23.96
CA VAL A 221 6.09 9.59 22.99
C VAL A 221 6.91 10.89 22.93
N ARG A 222 6.27 12.07 23.02
CA ARG A 222 7.00 13.35 23.04
C ARG A 222 7.88 13.48 24.27
N VAL A 223 7.39 13.06 25.45
CA VAL A 223 8.19 13.03 26.68
C VAL A 223 9.37 12.08 26.52
N GLY A 224 9.15 10.85 26.04
CA GLY A 224 10.22 9.89 25.78
C GLY A 224 11.27 10.40 24.78
N ALA A 225 10.84 11.03 23.68
CA ALA A 225 11.73 11.60 22.67
C ALA A 225 12.55 12.78 23.20
N ASN A 226 11.95 13.65 24.03
CA ASN A 226 12.67 14.75 24.66
C ASN A 226 13.71 14.24 25.65
N LEU A 227 13.37 13.22 26.45
CA LEU A 227 14.32 12.58 27.36
C LEU A 227 15.48 11.95 26.59
N ALA A 228 15.19 11.14 25.55
CA ALA A 228 16.22 10.52 24.72
C ALA A 228 17.14 11.55 24.05
N LYS A 229 16.58 12.66 23.52
CA LYS A 229 17.39 13.76 22.97
C LYS A 229 18.27 14.44 24.02
N THR A 230 17.78 14.58 25.24
CA THR A 230 18.52 15.17 26.36
C THR A 230 19.66 14.26 26.81
N THR A 231 19.42 12.96 26.87
CA THR A 231 20.44 11.92 27.13
C THR A 231 21.52 11.93 26.04
N TYR A 232 21.11 11.87 24.77
CA TYR A 232 22.02 11.80 23.64
C TYR A 232 22.91 13.05 23.52
N LYS A 233 22.36 14.25 23.79
CA LYS A 233 23.12 15.50 23.75
C LYS A 233 24.02 15.74 24.99
N GLY A 234 24.10 14.79 25.93
CA GLY A 234 24.87 14.95 27.16
C GLY A 234 24.29 15.97 28.16
N ASN A 235 23.12 16.55 27.87
CA ASN A 235 22.50 17.61 28.66
C ASN A 235 21.75 17.10 29.91
N LEU A 236 21.81 15.79 30.21
CA LEU A 236 21.28 15.25 31.47
C LEU A 236 22.09 15.73 32.68
N LEU A 237 23.41 15.82 32.56
CA LEU A 237 24.28 16.28 33.64
C LEU A 237 23.94 17.71 34.09
N PRO A 238 23.83 18.73 33.20
CA PRO A 238 23.45 20.07 33.63
C PRO A 238 22.02 20.16 34.17
N LEU A 239 21.08 19.33 33.69
CA LEU A 239 19.73 19.23 34.26
C LEU A 239 19.74 18.62 35.67
N PHE A 240 20.51 17.54 35.86
CA PHE A 240 20.72 16.92 37.16
C PHE A 240 21.39 17.87 38.14
N MET A 241 22.44 18.58 37.70
CA MET A 241 23.12 19.60 38.51
C MET A 241 22.20 20.77 38.87
N LYS A 242 21.33 21.21 37.94
CA LYS A 242 20.33 22.25 38.22
C LYS A 242 19.29 21.77 39.23
N LEU A 243 18.84 20.52 39.11
CA LEU A 243 17.93 19.89 40.07
C LEU A 243 18.59 19.76 41.44
N LEU A 244 19.85 19.34 41.50
CA LEU A 244 20.64 19.23 42.73
C LEU A 244 20.77 20.58 43.43
N LYS A 245 21.04 21.65 42.68
CA LYS A 245 21.12 23.02 43.20
C LYS A 245 19.78 23.57 43.71
N SER A 246 18.64 23.02 43.26
CA SER A 246 17.31 23.41 43.76
C SER A 246 16.92 22.70 45.06
N ILE A 247 17.69 21.71 45.50
CA ILE A 247 17.44 20.97 46.75
C ILE A 247 18.27 21.63 47.87
N PRO A 248 17.70 21.90 49.06
CA PRO A 248 18.45 22.43 50.19
C PRO A 248 19.62 21.50 50.57
N ASN A 249 20.78 22.09 50.85
CA ASN A 249 21.99 21.31 51.20
C ASN A 249 21.75 20.37 52.39
N SER A 250 20.92 20.74 53.35
CA SER A 250 20.54 19.89 54.49
C SER A 250 19.87 18.57 54.06
N LEU A 251 18.99 18.62 53.06
CA LEU A 251 18.32 17.45 52.52
C LEU A 251 19.30 16.56 51.74
N LEU A 252 20.24 17.17 50.99
CA LEU A 252 21.28 16.42 50.28
C LEU A 252 22.21 15.67 51.25
N TYR A 253 22.60 16.31 52.37
CA TYR A 253 23.38 15.66 53.41
C TYR A 253 22.59 14.54 54.09
N ALA A 254 21.30 14.75 54.39
CA ALA A 254 20.45 13.71 54.96
C ALA A 254 20.33 12.49 54.02
N ILE A 255 20.04 12.71 52.73
CA ILE A 255 19.95 11.64 51.73
C ILE A 255 21.30 10.90 51.62
N SER A 256 22.42 11.63 51.62
CA SER A 256 23.75 11.02 51.56
C SER A 256 24.07 10.20 52.81
N PHE A 257 23.73 10.72 53.99
CA PHE A 257 23.92 10.03 55.28
C PHE A 257 23.08 8.75 55.37
N PHE A 258 21.79 8.82 55.06
CA PHE A 258 20.91 7.65 55.05
C PHE A 258 21.29 6.65 53.96
N GLY A 259 21.75 7.13 52.79
CA GLY A 259 22.26 6.28 51.72
C GLY A 259 23.51 5.51 52.13
N LEU A 260 24.47 6.19 52.76
CA LEU A 260 25.69 5.57 53.28
C LEU A 260 25.36 4.55 54.39
N PHE A 261 24.47 4.92 55.31
CA PHE A 261 24.02 4.04 56.39
C PHE A 261 23.35 2.78 55.82
N TYR A 262 22.44 2.92 54.86
CA TYR A 262 21.79 1.79 54.18
C TYR A 262 22.80 0.90 53.46
N PHE A 263 23.78 1.51 52.77
CA PHE A 263 24.83 0.77 52.08
C PHE A 263 25.69 -0.04 53.06
N VAL A 264 26.15 0.57 54.15
CA VAL A 264 26.95 -0.10 55.20
C VAL A 264 26.14 -1.22 55.85
N TRP A 265 24.88 -0.97 56.20
CA TRP A 265 23.99 -1.99 56.76
C TRP A 265 23.77 -3.17 55.80
N LYS A 266 23.53 -2.89 54.51
CA LYS A 266 23.38 -3.92 53.48
C LYS A 266 24.68 -4.71 53.26
N PHE A 267 25.82 -4.03 53.28
CA PHE A 267 27.14 -4.66 53.15
C PHE A 267 27.45 -5.57 54.35
N PHE A 268 27.12 -5.12 55.56
CA PHE A 268 27.30 -5.90 56.79
C PHE A 268 26.38 -7.13 56.84
N THR A 269 25.11 -6.98 56.44
CA THR A 269 24.17 -8.11 56.34
C THR A 269 24.54 -9.10 55.24
N PHE A 270 25.13 -8.62 54.15
CA PHE A 270 25.64 -9.48 53.07
C PHE A 270 26.89 -10.27 53.47
N THR A 271 27.85 -9.62 54.13
CA THR A 271 29.09 -10.27 54.60
C THR A 271 28.81 -11.33 55.69
N LYS A 272 27.88 -11.07 56.60
CA LYS A 272 27.39 -12.04 57.61
C LYS A 272 26.60 -13.23 57.03
N LYS A 273 26.29 -13.19 55.73
CA LYS A 273 25.61 -14.28 55.00
C LYS A 273 26.59 -15.16 54.23
N ILE A 274 27.83 -14.71 54.08
CA ILE A 274 28.89 -15.34 53.28
C ILE A 274 29.99 -15.93 54.17
N PHE A 275 30.21 -15.34 55.35
CA PHE A 275 31.00 -15.88 56.47
C PHE A 275 30.08 -16.25 57.62
#